data_AF-A0A958XHH1-F1
#
_entry.id   AF-A0A958XHH1-F1
#
_cell.length_a   1.000
_cell.length_b   1.000
_cell.length_c   1.000
_cell.angle_alpha   90.00
_cell.angle_beta   90.00
_cell.angle_gamma   90.00
#
_symmetry.space_group_name_H-M   'P 1'
#
loop_
_entity.id
_entity.type
_entity.pdbx_description
1 polymer ?
#
loop_
_entity_poly.entity_id
_entity_poly.type
_entity_poly.pdbx_seq_one_letter_code
_entity_poly.pdbx_strand_id
1 'polypeptide(L)'
;MLYYETVEPDTLELLRRLMESPYLSTFCLVGGTSLSLQIGHRKSIDLDLFSEKDFNGDELLANLTQDFQHIEVLTKMKGTLLTRIQGIKVDFLRFNYPSIRPVRMEGHLRLLTPEDIAPMKLDAIAGRGKKKDFYDIYFLLEKMSLQEMLDLHSEKFKLSTTFHIVKSLTYFEDAEEDDLPVLMKRKATWPQVKNKILAAVASL
;
A
#
# COMPACT_ATOMS: atom_id res chain seq x y z
N MET A 1 17.26 6.09 3.79
CA MET A 1 16.60 6.87 4.87
C MET A 1 15.12 6.98 4.59
N LEU A 2 14.31 6.52 5.53
CA LEU A 2 12.85 6.54 5.51
C LEU A 2 12.30 7.74 6.29
N TYR A 3 11.05 8.11 6.00
CA TYR A 3 10.29 9.15 6.68
C TYR A 3 9.46 8.54 7.82
N TYR A 4 10.11 8.18 8.92
CA TYR A 4 9.43 7.53 10.05
C TYR A 4 8.32 8.39 10.67
N GLU A 5 8.37 9.71 10.50
CA GLU A 5 7.32 10.62 10.94
C GLU A 5 5.97 10.41 10.23
N THR A 6 5.92 9.67 9.12
CA THR A 6 4.65 9.34 8.43
C THR A 6 3.84 8.26 9.12
N VAL A 7 4.41 7.59 10.12
CA VAL A 7 3.76 6.50 10.84
C VAL A 7 3.73 6.88 12.32
N GLU A 8 2.64 6.57 13.00
CA GLU A 8 2.55 6.80 14.44
C GLU A 8 3.55 5.92 15.20
N PRO A 9 4.13 6.40 16.32
CA PRO A 9 5.18 5.68 17.04
C PRO A 9 4.81 4.24 17.40
N ASP A 10 3.60 4.00 17.89
CA ASP A 10 3.13 2.66 18.26
C ASP A 10 2.98 1.74 17.04
N THR A 11 2.51 2.28 15.91
CA THR A 11 2.42 1.55 14.64
C THR A 11 3.80 1.21 14.09
N LEU A 12 4.76 2.13 14.20
CA LEU A 12 6.14 1.90 13.76
C LEU A 12 6.83 0.84 14.64
N GLU A 13 6.59 0.87 15.95
CA GLU A 13 7.13 -0.13 16.88
C GLU A 13 6.54 -1.52 16.61
N LEU A 14 5.21 -1.61 16.43
CA LEU A 14 4.56 -2.86 16.04
C LEU A 14 5.11 -3.38 14.70
N LEU A 15 5.28 -2.51 13.71
CA LEU A 15 5.86 -2.88 12.41
C LEU A 15 7.27 -3.46 12.56
N ARG A 16 8.14 -2.84 13.38
CA ARG A 16 9.50 -3.35 13.61
C ARG A 16 9.48 -4.75 14.21
N ARG A 17 8.68 -4.94 15.27
CA ARG A 17 8.53 -6.25 15.91
C ARG A 17 8.00 -7.31 14.95
N LEU A 18 6.97 -7.00 14.17
CA LEU A 18 6.45 -7.89 13.12
C LEU A 18 7.52 -8.22 12.06
N MET A 19 8.34 -7.25 11.67
CA MET A 19 9.40 -7.45 10.67
C MET A 19 10.57 -8.27 11.20
N GLU A 20 10.77 -8.33 12.52
CA GLU A 20 11.80 -9.15 13.17
C GLU A 20 11.33 -10.59 13.44
N SER A 21 10.03 -10.87 13.45
CA SER A 21 9.48 -12.21 13.65
C SER A 21 9.90 -13.19 12.54
N PRO A 22 10.57 -14.32 12.85
CA PRO A 22 11.06 -15.26 11.85
C PRO A 22 9.97 -15.88 10.94
N TYR A 23 8.78 -16.14 11.50
CA TYR A 23 7.63 -16.66 10.74
C TYR A 23 7.02 -15.63 9.77
N LEU A 24 7.44 -14.37 9.85
CA LEU A 24 7.08 -13.29 8.91
C LEU A 24 8.21 -12.94 7.94
N SER A 25 9.27 -13.75 7.87
CA SER A 25 10.45 -13.50 7.01
C SER A 25 10.13 -13.40 5.52
N THR A 26 9.02 -13.97 5.06
CA THR A 26 8.56 -13.94 3.67
C THR A 26 7.62 -12.78 3.37
N PHE A 27 7.17 -12.06 4.40
CA PHE A 27 6.24 -10.96 4.27
C PHE A 27 6.99 -9.64 4.09
N CYS A 28 6.46 -8.79 3.21
CA CYS A 28 6.95 -7.44 2.96
C CYS A 28 5.85 -6.42 3.28
N LEU A 29 6.23 -5.24 3.76
CA LEU A 29 5.32 -4.12 3.90
C LEU A 29 5.01 -3.55 2.52
N VAL A 30 3.71 -3.35 2.26
CA VAL A 30 3.20 -2.86 0.99
C VAL A 30 2.30 -1.64 1.19
N GLY A 31 1.59 -1.25 0.14
CA GLY A 31 0.46 -0.34 0.24
C GLY A 31 0.84 1.07 0.67
N GLY A 32 -0.11 1.74 1.34
CA GLY A 32 0.02 3.15 1.69
C GLY A 32 1.16 3.43 2.68
N THR A 33 1.39 2.51 3.61
CA THR A 33 2.39 2.70 4.67
C THR A 33 3.80 2.53 4.13
N SER A 34 4.06 1.49 3.33
CA SER A 34 5.34 1.34 2.64
C SER A 34 5.65 2.56 1.75
N LEU A 35 4.66 3.05 1.01
CA LEU A 35 4.84 4.24 0.17
C LEU A 35 5.15 5.48 1.01
N SER A 36 4.39 5.71 2.09
CA SER A 36 4.57 6.87 2.96
C SER A 36 5.96 6.92 3.60
N LEU A 37 6.47 5.77 4.09
CA LEU A 37 7.81 5.68 4.66
C LEU A 37 8.90 5.99 3.62
N GLN A 38 8.65 5.70 2.34
CA GLN A 38 9.65 5.89 1.29
C GLN A 38 9.63 7.29 0.68
N ILE A 39 8.47 7.97 0.63
CA ILE A 39 8.35 9.26 -0.09
C ILE A 39 7.86 10.42 0.80
N GLY A 40 7.44 10.16 2.03
CA GLY A 40 7.20 11.18 3.04
C GLY A 40 6.01 12.10 2.77
N HIS A 41 5.01 11.66 1.99
CA HIS A 41 3.96 12.52 1.45
C HIS A 41 2.74 12.68 2.36
N ARG A 42 2.36 11.65 3.11
CA ARG A 42 1.22 11.68 4.05
C ARG A 42 1.40 10.73 5.23
N LYS A 43 0.62 10.91 6.29
CA LYS A 43 0.47 9.93 7.36
C LYS A 43 -0.19 8.63 6.85
N SER A 44 0.19 7.52 7.45
CA SER A 44 -0.44 6.20 7.22
C SER A 44 -0.54 5.43 8.54
N ILE A 45 -1.65 4.71 8.71
CA ILE A 45 -2.06 4.14 10.00
C ILE A 45 -2.25 2.62 9.98
N ASP A 46 -2.34 2.02 8.79
CA ASP A 46 -2.57 0.59 8.59
C ASP A 46 -1.26 -0.14 8.27
N LEU A 47 -1.15 -1.42 8.58
CA LEU A 47 -0.04 -2.26 8.13
C LEU A 47 -0.54 -3.33 7.16
N ASP A 48 -0.06 -3.29 5.92
CA ASP A 48 -0.34 -4.30 4.90
C ASP A 48 0.93 -5.15 4.70
N LEU A 49 0.91 -6.40 5.19
CA LEU A 49 2.03 -7.34 5.12
C LEU A 49 1.72 -8.45 4.13
N PHE A 50 2.39 -8.45 3.00
CA PHE A 50 2.05 -9.33 1.90
C PHE A 50 3.18 -10.32 1.61
N SER A 51 2.85 -11.55 1.26
CA SER A 51 3.81 -12.62 0.91
C SER A 51 3.49 -13.21 -0.45
N GLU A 52 4.52 -13.47 -1.27
CA GLU A 52 4.39 -14.27 -2.50
C GLU A 52 4.27 -15.77 -2.19
N LYS A 53 4.70 -16.19 -1.00
CA LYS A 53 4.60 -17.58 -0.52
C LYS A 53 3.27 -17.82 0.16
N ASP A 54 2.73 -19.02 -0.06
CA ASP A 54 1.61 -19.54 0.72
C ASP A 54 1.94 -19.55 2.21
N PHE A 55 0.93 -19.29 3.04
CA PHE A 55 1.00 -19.40 4.48
C PHE A 55 -0.27 -20.04 5.04
N ASN A 56 -0.13 -20.71 6.19
CA ASN A 56 -1.26 -21.23 6.94
C ASN A 56 -1.75 -20.16 7.93
N GLY A 57 -3.00 -19.73 7.78
CA GLY A 57 -3.59 -18.71 8.64
C GLY A 57 -3.73 -19.12 10.11
N ASP A 58 -3.90 -20.42 10.40
CA ASP A 58 -3.97 -20.94 11.77
C ASP A 58 -2.60 -20.94 12.45
N GLU A 59 -1.57 -21.40 11.75
CA GLU A 59 -0.19 -21.38 12.25
C GLU A 59 0.31 -19.95 12.45
N LEU A 60 0.04 -19.06 11.48
CA LEU A 60 0.38 -17.65 11.60
C LEU A 60 -0.31 -17.00 12.80
N LEU A 61 -1.62 -17.23 12.98
CA LEU A 61 -2.36 -16.70 14.12
C LEU A 61 -1.84 -17.24 15.46
N ALA A 62 -1.48 -18.53 15.53
CA ALA A 62 -0.91 -19.12 16.73
C ALA A 62 0.42 -18.45 17.11
N ASN A 63 1.32 -18.24 16.15
CA ASN A 63 2.59 -17.54 16.37
C ASN A 63 2.36 -16.07 16.80
N LEU A 64 1.46 -15.37 16.11
CA LEU A 64 1.12 -13.98 16.46
C LEU A 64 0.59 -13.89 17.90
N THR A 65 -0.27 -14.82 18.32
CA THR A 65 -0.86 -14.83 19.67
C THR A 65 0.16 -15.13 20.77
N GLN A 66 1.29 -15.78 20.44
CA GLN A 66 2.39 -15.98 21.37
C GLN A 66 3.21 -14.71 21.58
N ASP A 67 3.41 -13.92 20.52
CA ASP A 67 4.32 -12.75 20.55
C ASP A 67 3.61 -11.41 20.83
N PHE A 68 2.32 -11.31 20.51
CA PHE A 68 1.55 -10.07 20.57
C PHE A 68 0.29 -10.22 21.40
N GLN A 69 -0.09 -9.13 22.07
CA GLN A 69 -1.31 -9.03 22.87
C GLN A 69 -2.41 -8.33 22.09
N HIS A 70 -3.66 -8.52 22.52
CA HIS A 70 -4.85 -7.85 21.95
C HIS A 70 -4.98 -8.04 20.44
N ILE A 71 -5.02 -9.30 20.02
CA ILE A 71 -5.26 -9.68 18.63
C ILE A 71 -6.75 -9.93 18.43
N GLU A 72 -7.35 -9.18 17.52
CA GLU A 72 -8.70 -9.41 17.02
C GLU A 72 -8.60 -9.94 15.58
N VAL A 73 -9.24 -11.07 15.31
CA VAL A 73 -9.34 -11.61 13.96
C VAL A 73 -10.59 -11.05 13.29
N LEU A 74 -10.41 -10.27 12.23
CA LEU A 74 -11.50 -9.67 11.46
C LEU A 74 -11.97 -10.62 10.34
N THR A 75 -11.01 -11.29 9.69
CA THR A 75 -11.30 -12.26 8.62
C THR A 75 -10.16 -13.26 8.55
N LYS A 76 -10.49 -14.54 8.35
CA LYS A 76 -9.51 -15.59 8.11
C LYS A 76 -10.01 -16.52 7.02
N MET A 77 -9.27 -16.61 5.93
CA MET A 77 -9.52 -17.51 4.81
C MET A 77 -8.18 -17.91 4.18
N LYS A 78 -8.19 -18.83 3.20
CA LYS A 78 -6.97 -19.30 2.56
C LYS A 78 -6.17 -18.13 1.96
N GLY A 79 -4.94 -17.93 2.42
CA GLY A 79 -4.06 -16.85 1.98
C GLY A 79 -4.46 -15.45 2.45
N THR A 80 -5.35 -15.33 3.44
CA THR A 80 -5.77 -14.04 3.99
C THR A 80 -6.05 -14.14 5.48
N LEU A 81 -5.37 -13.31 6.26
CA LEU A 81 -5.61 -13.13 7.69
C LEU A 81 -5.65 -11.62 7.96
N LEU A 82 -6.86 -11.09 8.15
CA LEU A 82 -7.09 -9.68 8.49
C LEU A 82 -7.24 -9.56 10.00
N THR A 83 -6.44 -8.70 10.62
CA THR A 83 -6.39 -8.58 12.08
C THR A 83 -6.37 -7.14 12.54
N ARG A 84 -6.67 -6.96 13.82
CA ARG A 84 -6.28 -5.78 14.58
C ARG A 84 -5.35 -6.26 15.70
N ILE A 85 -4.14 -5.74 15.77
CA ILE A 85 -3.15 -6.08 16.79
C ILE A 85 -2.91 -4.81 17.60
N GLN A 86 -3.21 -4.84 18.90
CA GLN A 86 -3.05 -3.67 19.79
C GLN A 86 -3.78 -2.42 19.26
N GLY A 87 -4.97 -2.61 18.69
CA GLY A 87 -5.77 -1.51 18.12
C GLY A 87 -5.40 -1.12 16.68
N ILE A 88 -4.23 -1.56 16.17
CA ILE A 88 -3.72 -1.22 14.84
C ILE A 88 -4.16 -2.28 13.82
N LYS A 89 -4.65 -1.84 12.66
CA LYS A 89 -5.02 -2.74 11.58
C LYS A 89 -3.77 -3.38 10.97
N VAL A 90 -3.73 -4.72 10.92
CA VAL A 90 -2.64 -5.48 10.30
C VAL A 90 -3.22 -6.58 9.42
N ASP A 91 -3.00 -6.44 8.11
CA ASP A 91 -3.51 -7.34 7.09
C ASP A 91 -2.38 -8.23 6.56
N PHE A 92 -2.56 -9.55 6.64
CA PHE A 92 -1.63 -10.54 6.08
C PHE A 92 -2.25 -11.19 4.86
N LEU A 93 -1.68 -10.95 3.68
CA LEU A 93 -2.22 -11.48 2.42
C LEU A 93 -1.16 -12.24 1.63
N ARG A 94 -1.61 -13.30 0.97
CA ARG A 94 -0.86 -13.93 -0.11
C ARG A 94 -1.25 -13.24 -1.40
N PHE A 95 -0.26 -12.82 -2.19
CA PHE A 95 -0.49 -12.33 -3.54
C PHE A 95 0.27 -13.19 -4.55
N ASN A 96 -0.30 -13.33 -5.74
CA ASN A 96 0.20 -14.25 -6.77
C ASN A 96 1.03 -13.56 -7.86
N TYR A 97 1.32 -12.28 -7.67
CA TYR A 97 2.02 -11.46 -8.66
C TYR A 97 3.46 -11.27 -8.19
N PRO A 98 4.47 -11.56 -9.01
CA PRO A 98 5.84 -11.33 -8.61
C PRO A 98 6.10 -9.84 -8.37
N SER A 99 7.07 -9.56 -7.49
CA SER A 99 7.62 -8.22 -7.34
C SER A 99 8.36 -7.81 -8.62
N ILE A 100 8.08 -6.60 -9.13
CA ILE A 100 8.71 -6.04 -10.33
C ILE A 100 10.16 -5.65 -10.02
N ARG A 101 10.40 -5.16 -8.80
CA ARG A 101 11.71 -4.77 -8.30
C ARG A 101 12.09 -5.62 -7.09
N PRO A 102 13.40 -5.76 -6.82
CA PRO A 102 13.86 -6.36 -5.57
C PRO A 102 13.28 -5.62 -4.37
N VAL A 103 12.88 -6.39 -3.34
CA VAL A 103 12.41 -5.83 -2.07
C VAL A 103 13.48 -4.91 -1.49
N ARG A 104 13.07 -3.70 -1.12
CA ARG A 104 13.97 -2.73 -0.49
C ARG A 104 14.14 -3.07 0.98
N MET A 105 15.38 -3.29 1.38
CA MET A 105 15.77 -3.48 2.78
C MET A 105 16.21 -2.15 3.39
N GLU A 106 15.64 -1.79 4.55
CA GLU A 106 16.16 -0.71 5.40
C GLU A 106 16.17 -1.21 6.86
N GLY A 107 17.33 -1.67 7.32
CA GLY A 107 17.42 -2.45 8.55
C GLY A 107 16.67 -3.78 8.41
N HIS A 108 15.78 -4.08 9.36
CA HIS A 108 14.91 -5.26 9.32
C HIS A 108 13.64 -5.05 8.47
N LEU A 109 13.37 -3.81 8.03
CA LEU A 109 12.16 -3.52 7.25
C LEU A 109 12.31 -4.00 5.81
N ARG A 110 11.35 -4.82 5.38
CA ARG A 110 11.18 -5.32 4.01
C ARG A 110 10.07 -4.51 3.34
N LEU A 111 10.40 -3.70 2.34
CA LEU A 111 9.47 -2.76 1.70
C LEU A 111 9.33 -3.05 0.19
N LEU A 112 8.11 -3.18 -0.32
CA LEU A 112 7.89 -3.07 -1.77
C LEU A 112 8.24 -1.65 -2.24
N THR A 113 8.85 -1.53 -3.41
CA THR A 113 9.29 -0.24 -3.95
C THR A 113 8.12 0.58 -4.49
N PRO A 114 8.27 1.90 -4.74
CA PRO A 114 7.22 2.70 -5.37
C PRO A 114 6.78 2.16 -6.74
N GLU A 115 7.68 1.56 -7.51
CA GLU A 115 7.40 0.92 -8.81
C GLU A 115 6.49 -0.31 -8.65
N ASP A 116 6.60 -1.04 -7.55
CA ASP A 116 5.70 -2.15 -7.22
C ASP A 116 4.37 -1.69 -6.64
N ILE A 117 4.36 -0.56 -5.92
CA ILE A 117 3.15 -0.03 -5.26
C ILE A 117 2.28 0.77 -6.23
N ALA A 118 2.88 1.51 -7.17
CA ALA A 118 2.15 2.30 -8.17
C ALA A 118 1.06 1.50 -8.90
N PRO A 119 1.34 0.30 -9.47
CA PRO A 119 0.30 -0.49 -10.11
C PRO A 119 -0.77 -0.96 -9.12
N MET A 120 -0.42 -1.26 -7.86
CA MET A 120 -1.41 -1.61 -6.83
C MET A 120 -2.33 -0.41 -6.49
N LYS A 121 -1.83 0.82 -6.62
CA LYS A 121 -2.64 2.04 -6.41
C LYS A 121 -3.58 2.29 -7.57
N LEU A 122 -3.13 2.05 -8.80
CA LEU A 122 -3.98 2.08 -9.98
C LEU A 122 -5.14 1.08 -9.87
N ASP A 123 -4.83 -0.17 -9.50
CA ASP A 123 -5.83 -1.22 -9.29
C ASP A 123 -6.81 -0.86 -8.16
N ALA A 124 -6.31 -0.30 -7.05
CA ALA A 124 -7.15 0.19 -5.96
C ALA A 124 -8.11 1.31 -6.39
N ILE A 125 -7.68 2.24 -7.23
CA ILE A 125 -8.56 3.29 -7.79
C ILE A 125 -9.63 2.66 -8.68
N ALA A 126 -9.26 1.71 -9.54
CA ALA A 126 -10.20 1.02 -10.42
C ALA A 126 -11.25 0.20 -9.67
N GLY A 127 -10.91 -0.32 -8.48
CA GLY A 127 -11.84 -1.10 -7.65
C GLY A 127 -12.73 -0.28 -6.71
N ARG A 128 -12.16 0.71 -5.99
CA ARG A 128 -12.87 1.42 -4.91
C ARG A 128 -12.77 2.94 -4.93
N GLY A 129 -11.86 3.51 -5.74
CA GLY A 129 -11.72 4.97 -5.90
C GLY A 129 -11.53 5.77 -4.60
N LYS A 130 -10.70 5.34 -3.63
CA LYS A 130 -10.53 6.10 -2.37
C LYS A 130 -9.67 7.35 -2.54
N LYS A 131 -10.03 8.45 -1.89
CA LYS A 131 -9.33 9.77 -2.00
C LYS A 131 -7.83 9.65 -1.70
N LYS A 132 -7.44 8.88 -0.68
CA LYS A 132 -6.02 8.66 -0.35
C LYS A 132 -5.22 8.00 -1.49
N ASP A 133 -5.85 7.14 -2.30
CA ASP A 133 -5.18 6.48 -3.41
C ASP A 133 -4.92 7.47 -4.57
N PHE A 134 -5.82 8.43 -4.81
CA PHE A 134 -5.57 9.53 -5.74
C PHE A 134 -4.43 10.45 -5.29
N TYR A 135 -4.33 10.75 -3.99
CA TYR A 135 -3.17 11.47 -3.45
C TYR A 135 -1.88 10.66 -3.64
N ASP A 136 -1.90 9.34 -3.41
CA ASP A 136 -0.75 8.49 -3.67
C ASP A 136 -0.31 8.57 -5.14
N ILE A 137 -1.25 8.51 -6.10
CA ILE A 137 -0.95 8.71 -7.54
C ILE A 137 -0.40 10.11 -7.83
N TYR A 138 -0.98 11.16 -7.24
CA TYR A 138 -0.49 12.53 -7.41
C TYR A 138 1.00 12.67 -7.06
N PHE A 139 1.41 12.10 -5.91
CA PHE A 139 2.82 12.17 -5.49
C PHE A 139 3.72 11.18 -6.26
N LEU A 140 3.17 10.07 -6.76
CA LEU A 140 3.88 9.18 -7.67
C LEU A 140 4.16 9.84 -9.03
N LEU A 141 3.26 10.71 -9.51
CA LEU A 141 3.45 11.50 -10.74
C LEU A 141 4.63 12.49 -10.66
N GLU A 142 5.18 12.75 -9.47
CA GLU A 142 6.43 13.53 -9.31
C GLU A 142 7.69 12.68 -9.53
N LYS A 143 7.55 11.36 -9.62
CA LYS A 143 8.65 10.38 -9.69
C LYS A 143 8.65 9.56 -10.96
N MET A 144 7.47 9.27 -11.51
CA MET A 144 7.27 8.50 -12.74
C MET A 144 6.03 9.02 -13.47
N SER A 145 6.04 8.91 -14.79
CA SER A 145 4.91 9.26 -15.66
C SER A 145 3.74 8.30 -15.47
N LEU A 146 2.55 8.72 -15.91
CA LEU A 146 1.38 7.84 -15.89
C LEU A 146 1.57 6.63 -16.82
N GLN A 147 2.18 6.83 -17.99
CA GLN A 147 2.47 5.72 -18.92
C GLN A 147 3.36 4.66 -18.26
N GLU A 148 4.44 5.06 -17.58
CA GLU A 148 5.30 4.12 -16.84
C GLU A 148 4.51 3.34 -15.78
N MET A 149 3.60 3.98 -15.04
CA MET A 149 2.75 3.28 -14.07
C MET A 149 1.80 2.27 -14.72
N LEU A 150 1.24 2.59 -15.90
CA LEU A 150 0.38 1.68 -16.67
C LEU A 150 1.16 0.49 -17.25
N ASP A 151 2.40 0.71 -17.67
CA ASP A 151 3.29 -0.35 -18.15
C ASP A 151 3.64 -1.31 -17.01
N LEU A 152 4.03 -0.78 -15.84
CA LEU A 152 4.27 -1.56 -14.62
C LEU A 152 3.02 -2.34 -14.20
N HIS A 153 1.83 -1.75 -14.34
CA HIS A 153 0.57 -2.45 -14.05
C HIS A 153 0.36 -3.64 -14.98
N SER A 154 0.58 -3.46 -16.29
CA SER A 154 0.45 -4.52 -17.28
C SER A 154 1.44 -5.66 -17.02
N GLU A 155 2.68 -5.32 -16.64
CA GLU A 155 3.71 -6.27 -16.23
C GLU A 155 3.29 -7.07 -14.98
N LYS A 156 2.87 -6.36 -13.91
CA LYS A 156 2.55 -6.99 -12.61
C LYS A 156 1.36 -7.93 -12.68
N PHE A 157 0.27 -7.48 -13.29
CA PHE A 157 -1.00 -8.21 -13.29
C PHE A 157 -1.19 -9.09 -14.52
N LYS A 158 -0.26 -9.05 -15.48
CA LYS A 158 -0.33 -9.78 -16.77
C LYS A 158 -1.64 -9.52 -17.51
N LEU A 159 -2.15 -8.29 -17.40
CA LEU A 159 -3.39 -7.85 -18.05
C LEU A 159 -3.08 -7.22 -19.40
N SER A 160 -3.93 -7.48 -20.39
CA SER A 160 -3.76 -6.98 -21.76
C SER A 160 -4.28 -5.56 -21.97
N THR A 161 -5.03 -5.01 -21.01
CA THR A 161 -5.63 -3.67 -21.13
C THR A 161 -5.67 -2.92 -19.81
N THR A 162 -5.32 -1.64 -19.90
CA THR A 162 -5.37 -0.66 -18.81
C THR A 162 -6.48 0.38 -19.01
N PHE A 163 -7.34 0.21 -20.03
CA PHE A 163 -8.36 1.22 -20.37
C PHE A 163 -9.32 1.52 -19.21
N HIS A 164 -9.72 0.48 -18.46
CA HIS A 164 -10.59 0.64 -17.29
C HIS A 164 -9.92 1.45 -16.16
N ILE A 165 -8.60 1.36 -16.02
CA ILE A 165 -7.82 2.16 -15.05
C ILE A 165 -7.82 3.61 -15.46
N VAL A 166 -7.53 3.89 -16.73
CA VAL A 166 -7.51 5.27 -17.27
C VAL A 166 -8.88 5.92 -17.07
N LYS A 167 -9.97 5.20 -17.34
CA LYS A 167 -11.33 5.69 -17.06
C LYS A 167 -11.52 6.00 -15.57
N SER A 168 -11.11 5.08 -14.69
CA SER A 168 -11.26 5.22 -13.24
C SER A 168 -10.44 6.39 -12.66
N LEU A 169 -9.27 6.70 -13.24
CA LEU A 169 -8.45 7.85 -12.83
C LEU A 169 -9.13 9.21 -13.07
N THR A 170 -10.17 9.24 -13.92
CA THR A 170 -10.95 10.45 -14.20
C THR A 170 -12.30 10.49 -13.47
N TYR A 171 -12.62 9.44 -12.70
CA TYR A 171 -13.87 9.32 -11.97
C TYR A 171 -13.61 9.53 -10.47
N PHE A 172 -13.99 10.71 -9.97
CA PHE A 172 -13.70 11.13 -8.60
C PHE A 172 -14.90 11.02 -7.64
N GLU A 173 -16.08 10.67 -8.14
CA GLU A 173 -17.33 10.74 -7.36
C GLU A 173 -17.26 9.90 -6.08
N ASP A 174 -16.75 8.67 -6.18
CA ASP A 174 -16.59 7.77 -5.03
C ASP A 174 -15.61 8.31 -3.96
N ALA A 175 -14.70 9.18 -4.38
CA ALA A 175 -13.73 9.82 -3.49
C ALA A 175 -14.28 11.09 -2.85
N GLU A 176 -15.30 11.76 -3.37
CA GLU A 176 -15.65 13.12 -2.91
C GLU A 176 -15.98 13.18 -1.41
N GLU A 177 -16.67 12.16 -0.89
CA GLU A 177 -17.09 12.06 0.52
C GLU A 177 -16.02 11.49 1.46
N ASP A 178 -14.89 10.98 0.93
CA ASP A 178 -13.81 10.47 1.79
C ASP A 178 -13.07 11.61 2.52
N ASP A 179 -12.58 11.33 3.72
CA ASP A 179 -11.70 12.24 4.44
C ASP A 179 -10.42 12.57 3.68
N LEU A 180 -9.93 13.80 3.86
CA LEU A 180 -8.63 14.20 3.33
C LEU A 180 -7.50 13.46 4.07
N PRO A 181 -6.50 12.93 3.36
CA PRO A 181 -5.32 12.39 4.03
C PRO A 181 -4.56 13.49 4.74
N VAL A 182 -3.99 13.17 5.90
CA VAL A 182 -3.08 14.09 6.61
C VAL A 182 -1.76 14.15 5.87
N LEU A 183 -1.56 15.21 5.09
CA LEU A 183 -0.32 15.43 4.34
C LEU A 183 0.81 15.88 5.26
N MET A 184 2.04 15.55 4.87
CA MET A 184 3.25 15.97 5.57
C MET A 184 3.66 17.39 5.14
N LYS A 185 4.96 17.64 4.94
CA LYS A 185 5.47 18.97 4.55
C LYS A 185 4.96 19.46 3.20
N ARG A 186 4.64 18.54 2.27
CA ARG A 186 4.12 18.88 0.95
C ARG A 186 2.60 18.99 1.01
N LYS A 187 2.08 20.17 0.71
CA LYS A 187 0.64 20.42 0.67
C LYS A 187 0.14 20.30 -0.78
N ALA A 188 -0.96 19.59 -0.95
CA ALA A 188 -1.72 19.56 -2.19
C ALA A 188 -3.21 19.62 -1.80
N THR A 189 -3.98 20.45 -2.51
CA THR A 189 -5.43 20.49 -2.35
C THR A 189 -6.09 19.45 -3.23
N TRP A 190 -7.30 19.03 -2.88
CA TRP A 190 -8.04 18.06 -3.68
C TRP A 190 -8.22 18.49 -5.15
N PRO A 191 -8.57 19.76 -5.46
CA PRO A 191 -8.58 20.25 -6.85
C PRO A 191 -7.22 20.14 -7.57
N GLN A 192 -6.11 20.41 -6.87
CA GLN A 192 -4.77 20.26 -7.46
C GLN A 192 -4.46 18.81 -7.82
N VAL A 193 -4.85 17.87 -6.94
CA VAL A 193 -4.73 16.43 -7.19
C VAL A 193 -5.52 16.03 -8.44
N LYS A 194 -6.80 16.38 -8.51
CA LYS A 194 -7.65 16.08 -9.67
C LYS A 194 -7.09 16.65 -10.96
N ASN A 195 -6.72 17.94 -10.97
CA ASN A 195 -6.19 18.61 -12.16
C ASN A 195 -4.88 17.97 -12.66
N LYS A 196 -3.98 17.59 -11.75
CA LYS A 196 -2.71 16.94 -12.12
C LYS A 196 -2.94 15.56 -12.74
N ILE A 197 -3.86 14.78 -12.17
CA ILE A 197 -4.20 13.44 -12.70
C ILE A 197 -4.91 13.57 -14.06
N LEU A 198 -5.87 14.48 -14.20
CA LEU A 198 -6.54 14.75 -15.47
C LEU A 198 -5.54 15.17 -16.57
N ALA A 199 -4.59 16.04 -16.24
CA ALA A 199 -3.55 16.45 -17.17
C ALA A 199 -2.63 15.28 -17.56
N ALA A 200 -2.30 14.41 -16.62
CA ALA A 200 -1.51 13.21 -16.90
C ALA A 200 -2.26 12.23 -17.81
N VAL A 201 -3.56 12.02 -17.57
CA VAL A 201 -4.42 11.19 -18.43
C VAL A 201 -4.55 11.78 -19.84
N ALA A 202 -4.72 13.09 -19.96
CA ALA A 202 -4.82 13.76 -21.26
C ALA A 202 -3.52 13.74 -22.07
N SER A 203 -2.40 13.36 -21.46
CA SER A 203 -1.08 13.27 -22.10
C SER A 203 -0.66 11.83 -22.45
N LEU A 204 -1.53 10.84 -22.22
CA LEU A 204 -1.37 9.46 -22.68
C LEU A 204 -1.66 9.35 -24.18
#